data_AF-A0A352NGC1-F1
#
_entry.id   AF-A0A352NGC1-F1
#
_cell.length_a   1.000
_cell.length_b   1.000
_cell.length_c   1.000
_cell.angle_alpha   90.00
_cell.angle_beta   90.00
_cell.angle_gamma   90.00
#
_symmetry.space_group_name_H-M   'P 1'
#
loop_
_entity.id
_entity.type
_entity.pdbx_description
1 polymer ?
#
loop_
_entity_poly.entity_id
_entity_poly.type
_entity_poly.pdbx_seq_one_letter_code
_entity_poly.pdbx_strand_id
1 'polypeptide(L)'
;MKFMQAVKDELGKYKNAEKAEFLPRYFKAAPGGYGEGDQFIGVTVPLQRKVARKYYREVDLDDIEILLNEPVHEYRLTALFLLVLKYEKAKDEEEQRAIVDLYLNSIPYINNWDLVDASADKILGPYFLERGKDLLYAFARSDHLWKQRIAIITTYYNKIWNRSPATSRAPFHLV
;
A
#
# COMPACT_ATOMS: atom_id res chain seq x y z
N MET A 1 6.19 -17.61 6.79
CA MET A 1 5.92 -17.27 8.22
C MET A 1 7.09 -16.64 8.98
N LYS A 2 8.34 -17.08 8.77
CA LYS A 2 9.50 -16.54 9.52
C LYS A 2 9.70 -15.03 9.32
N PHE A 3 9.50 -14.55 8.10
CA PHE A 3 9.74 -13.15 7.77
C PHE A 3 8.57 -12.24 8.18
N MET A 4 7.32 -12.72 8.11
CA MET A 4 6.18 -12.06 8.76
C MET A 4 6.46 -11.72 10.22
N GLN A 5 6.89 -12.70 11.03
CA GLN A 5 7.19 -12.44 12.44
C GLN A 5 8.35 -11.45 12.61
N ALA A 6 9.41 -11.57 11.79
CA ALA A 6 10.53 -10.64 11.83
C ALA A 6 10.11 -9.18 11.53
N VAL A 7 9.15 -8.96 10.62
CA VAL A 7 8.57 -7.64 10.35
C VAL A 7 7.81 -7.11 11.57
N LYS A 8 6.95 -7.94 12.19
CA LYS A 8 6.17 -7.56 13.39
C LYS A 8 7.09 -7.22 14.57
N ASP A 9 8.15 -8.01 14.78
CA ASP A 9 9.14 -7.79 15.84
C ASP A 9 9.94 -6.51 15.60
N GLU A 10 10.34 -6.22 14.36
CA GLU A 10 11.06 -4.99 14.04
C GLU A 10 10.17 -3.75 14.24
N LEU A 11 8.90 -3.80 13.82
CA LEU A 11 7.93 -2.75 14.11
C LEU A 11 7.70 -2.61 15.63
N GLY A 12 7.75 -3.72 16.36
CA GLY A 12 7.68 -3.77 17.82
C GLY A 12 8.69 -2.87 18.53
N LYS A 13 9.88 -2.69 17.95
CA LYS A 13 10.95 -1.82 18.49
C LYS A 13 10.64 -0.33 18.39
N TYR A 14 9.65 0.04 17.58
CA TYR A 14 9.28 1.42 17.29
C TYR A 14 7.92 1.81 17.85
N LYS A 15 7.29 0.94 18.67
CA LYS A 15 5.98 1.21 19.27
C LYS A 15 6.01 2.49 20.11
N ASN A 16 4.94 3.25 20.01
CA ASN A 16 4.76 4.47 20.78
C ASN A 16 3.34 4.49 21.34
N ALA A 17 3.21 4.25 22.65
CA ALA A 17 1.92 4.13 23.32
C ALA A 17 1.12 5.44 23.30
N GLU A 18 1.78 6.58 23.49
CA GLU A 18 1.12 7.90 23.44
C GLU A 18 0.47 8.12 22.08
N LYS A 19 1.19 7.85 20.99
CA LYS A 19 0.62 7.95 19.64
C LYS A 19 -0.50 6.94 19.41
N ALA A 20 -0.31 5.70 19.85
CA ALA A 20 -1.31 4.64 19.71
C ALA A 20 -2.67 5.03 20.34
N GLU A 21 -2.67 5.84 21.40
CA GLU A 21 -3.90 6.33 22.05
C GLU A 21 -4.64 7.39 21.21
N PHE A 22 -3.93 8.26 20.48
CA PHE A 22 -4.54 9.32 19.66
C PHE A 22 -4.99 8.86 18.28
N LEU A 23 -4.33 7.85 17.69
CA LEU A 23 -4.57 7.39 16.33
C LEU A 23 -6.00 6.89 16.06
N PRO A 24 -6.68 6.14 16.96
CA PRO A 24 -8.05 5.68 16.74
C PRO A 24 -9.02 6.81 16.41
N ARG A 25 -8.88 7.97 17.08
CA ARG A 25 -9.74 9.14 16.81
C ARG A 25 -9.47 9.74 15.44
N TYR A 26 -8.19 9.84 15.06
CA TYR A 26 -7.78 10.38 13.76
C TYR A 26 -8.24 9.49 12.60
N PHE A 27 -8.13 8.17 12.77
CA PHE A 27 -8.48 7.18 11.76
C PHE A 27 -9.95 6.72 11.79
N LYS A 28 -10.80 7.37 12.59
CA LYS A 28 -12.22 7.02 12.77
C LYS A 28 -12.41 5.53 13.08
N ALA A 29 -11.64 5.01 14.02
CA ALA A 29 -11.68 3.62 14.46
C ALA A 29 -12.70 3.34 15.59
N ALA A 30 -13.45 4.36 15.98
CA ALA A 30 -14.58 4.21 16.91
C ALA A 30 -15.81 3.61 16.19
N PRO A 31 -16.78 3.03 16.94
CA PRO A 31 -17.99 2.46 16.36
C PRO A 31 -18.73 3.41 15.41
N GLY A 32 -19.13 2.89 14.25
CA GLY A 32 -19.77 3.65 13.16
C GLY A 32 -18.79 4.43 12.27
N GLY A 33 -17.49 4.37 12.56
CA GLY A 33 -16.42 4.89 11.71
C GLY A 33 -15.92 3.84 10.72
N TYR A 34 -15.21 4.28 9.67
CA TYR A 34 -14.75 3.37 8.62
C TYR A 34 -13.55 2.50 9.04
N GLY A 35 -12.85 2.86 10.11
CA GLY A 35 -11.75 2.08 10.68
C GLY A 35 -12.16 1.29 11.92
N GLU A 36 -13.47 1.10 12.15
CA GLU A 36 -13.98 0.41 13.33
C GLU A 36 -13.29 -0.94 13.53
N GLY A 37 -12.75 -1.17 14.74
CA GLY A 37 -12.02 -2.38 15.09
C GLY A 37 -10.51 -2.34 14.84
N ASP A 38 -9.99 -1.30 14.18
CA ASP A 38 -8.56 -1.14 13.94
C ASP A 38 -7.78 -0.92 15.25
N GLN A 39 -6.68 -1.66 15.40
CA GLN A 39 -5.72 -1.50 16.49
C GLN A 39 -4.51 -0.70 16.02
N PHE A 40 -3.88 0.05 16.92
CA PHE A 40 -2.73 0.89 16.60
C PHE A 40 -1.58 0.64 17.55
N ILE A 41 -0.35 0.67 17.03
CA ILE A 41 0.88 0.54 17.82
C ILE A 41 1.77 1.79 17.80
N GLY A 42 1.34 2.85 17.09
CA GLY A 42 1.94 4.19 17.11
C GLY A 42 3.21 4.33 16.27
N VAL A 43 3.48 3.39 15.37
CA VAL A 43 4.70 3.41 14.54
C VAL A 43 4.54 4.39 13.38
N THR A 44 5.48 5.33 13.24
CA THR A 44 5.38 6.37 12.21
C THR A 44 5.63 5.82 10.80
N VAL A 45 5.02 6.45 9.78
CA VAL A 45 5.18 6.08 8.36
C VAL A 45 6.65 6.00 7.91
N PRO A 46 7.55 6.94 8.26
CA PRO A 46 8.97 6.81 7.89
C PRO A 46 9.63 5.54 8.44
N LEU A 47 9.27 5.11 9.66
CA LEU A 47 9.78 3.89 10.26
C LEU A 47 9.18 2.65 9.61
N GLN A 48 7.87 2.65 9.33
CA GLN A 48 7.22 1.56 8.57
C GLN A 48 7.87 1.36 7.19
N ARG A 49 8.11 2.45 6.45
CA ARG A 49 8.83 2.39 5.16
C ARG A 49 10.26 1.89 5.30
N LYS A 50 10.96 2.23 6.40
CA LYS A 50 12.29 1.70 6.71
C LYS A 50 12.25 0.19 6.91
N VAL A 51 11.27 -0.32 7.66
CA VAL A 51 11.06 -1.76 7.85
C VAL A 51 10.74 -2.45 6.53
N ALA A 52 9.80 -1.92 5.74
CA ALA A 52 9.45 -2.49 4.43
C ALA A 52 10.67 -2.61 3.50
N ARG A 53 11.50 -1.57 3.39
CA ARG A 53 12.74 -1.60 2.60
C ARG A 53 13.75 -2.62 3.08
N LYS A 54 13.76 -2.97 4.37
CA LYS A 54 14.67 -3.94 4.95
C LYS A 54 14.28 -5.39 4.59
N TYR A 55 12.99 -5.67 4.40
CA TYR A 55 12.47 -7.04 4.28
C TYR A 55 11.80 -7.38 2.94
N TYR A 56 11.60 -6.42 2.03
CA TYR A 56 10.81 -6.67 0.80
C TYR A 56 11.39 -7.75 -0.13
N ARG A 57 12.69 -8.07 -0.04
CA ARG A 57 13.32 -9.09 -0.87
C ARG A 57 13.09 -10.49 -0.33
N GLU A 58 12.95 -10.61 0.98
CA GLU A 58 12.91 -11.88 1.71
C GLU A 58 11.49 -12.34 2.03
N VAL A 59 10.57 -11.40 2.27
CA VAL A 59 9.15 -11.70 2.53
C VAL A 59 8.49 -12.19 1.24
N ASP A 60 7.69 -13.24 1.28
CA ASP A 60 6.90 -13.73 0.14
C ASP A 60 5.48 -13.10 0.10
N LEU A 61 4.69 -13.39 -0.93
CA LEU A 61 3.34 -12.83 -1.05
C LEU A 61 2.39 -13.38 0.03
N ASP A 62 2.56 -14.63 0.44
CA ASP A 62 1.76 -15.27 1.50
C ASP A 62 1.98 -14.58 2.85
N ASP A 63 3.23 -14.26 3.22
CA ASP A 63 3.53 -13.49 4.43
C ASP A 63 2.95 -12.07 4.37
N ILE A 64 2.90 -11.44 3.19
CA ILE A 64 2.26 -10.12 3.01
C ILE A 64 0.74 -10.23 3.18
N GLU A 65 0.12 -11.27 2.62
CA GLU A 65 -1.31 -11.53 2.77
C GLU A 65 -1.66 -11.67 4.26
N ILE A 66 -0.90 -12.45 5.01
CA ILE A 66 -1.14 -12.62 6.45
C ILE A 66 -1.03 -11.26 7.18
N LEU A 67 -0.02 -10.44 6.88
CA LEU A 67 0.12 -9.10 7.47
C LEU A 67 -1.03 -8.15 7.11
N LEU A 68 -1.62 -8.28 5.91
CA LEU A 68 -2.78 -7.50 5.48
C LEU A 68 -4.06 -7.90 6.24
N ASN A 69 -4.14 -9.14 6.73
CA ASN A 69 -5.26 -9.64 7.52
C ASN A 69 -5.14 -9.33 9.02
N GLU A 70 -4.06 -8.69 9.47
CA GLU A 70 -3.86 -8.37 10.88
C GLU A 70 -4.77 -7.21 11.35
N PRO A 71 -5.25 -7.24 12.61
CA PRO A 71 -6.08 -6.16 13.16
C PRO A 71 -5.30 -4.86 13.40
N VAL A 72 -3.97 -4.92 13.40
CA VAL A 72 -3.11 -3.74 13.65
C VAL A 72 -2.87 -2.98 12.36
N HIS A 73 -3.24 -1.70 12.35
CA HIS A 73 -3.14 -0.80 11.20
C HIS A 73 -1.71 -0.71 10.65
N GLU A 74 -0.70 -0.55 11.51
CA GLU A 74 0.69 -0.43 11.06
C GLU A 74 1.26 -1.71 10.45
N TYR A 75 0.68 -2.89 10.77
CA TYR A 75 1.05 -4.13 10.08
C TYR A 75 0.51 -4.13 8.65
N ARG A 76 -0.77 -3.77 8.47
CA ARG A 76 -1.40 -3.66 7.14
C ARG A 76 -0.74 -2.59 6.27
N LEU A 77 -0.47 -1.42 6.81
CA LEU A 77 0.22 -0.35 6.08
C LEU A 77 1.66 -0.75 5.70
N THR A 78 2.38 -1.43 6.59
CA THR A 78 3.73 -1.95 6.25
C THR A 78 3.65 -3.04 5.17
N ALA A 79 2.63 -3.90 5.20
CA ALA A 79 2.38 -4.91 4.17
C ALA A 79 2.14 -4.28 2.80
N LEU A 80 1.37 -3.19 2.74
CA LEU A 80 1.18 -2.42 1.50
C LEU A 80 2.49 -1.80 1.00
N PHE A 81 3.35 -1.28 1.88
CA PHE A 81 4.67 -0.81 1.45
C PHE A 81 5.56 -1.93 0.93
N LEU A 82 5.53 -3.12 1.53
CA LEU A 82 6.23 -4.30 1.02
C LEU A 82 5.72 -4.66 -0.38
N LEU A 83 4.40 -4.67 -0.56
CA LEU A 83 3.75 -5.01 -1.83
C LEU A 83 4.06 -3.99 -2.94
N VAL A 84 4.05 -2.69 -2.63
CA VAL A 84 4.49 -1.62 -3.53
C VAL A 84 5.95 -1.82 -3.96
N LEU A 85 6.86 -2.05 -3.01
CA LEU A 85 8.28 -2.26 -3.30
C LEU A 85 8.50 -3.50 -4.18
N LYS A 86 7.73 -4.57 -3.96
CA LYS A 86 7.76 -5.75 -4.83
C LYS A 86 7.27 -5.42 -6.23
N TYR A 87 6.17 -4.69 -6.36
CA TYR A 87 5.62 -4.31 -7.67
C TYR A 87 6.61 -3.46 -8.47
N GLU A 88 7.24 -2.47 -7.82
CA GLU A 88 8.26 -1.61 -8.43
C GLU A 88 9.53 -2.36 -8.88
N LYS A 89 9.76 -3.55 -8.34
CA LYS A 89 10.93 -4.39 -8.64
C LYS A 89 10.59 -5.65 -9.44
N ALA A 90 9.32 -5.88 -9.72
CA ALA A 90 8.85 -7.02 -10.50
C ALA A 90 9.45 -6.95 -11.90
N LYS A 91 9.95 -8.08 -12.40
CA LYS A 91 10.69 -8.16 -13.66
C LYS A 91 9.81 -8.55 -14.84
N ASP A 92 8.72 -9.24 -14.56
CA ASP A 92 7.81 -9.77 -15.56
C ASP A 92 6.34 -9.48 -15.20
N GLU A 93 5.47 -9.74 -16.18
CA GLU A 93 4.04 -9.52 -16.07
C GLU A 93 3.36 -10.49 -15.09
N GLU A 94 3.92 -11.68 -14.89
CA GLU A 94 3.38 -12.70 -14.00
C GLU A 94 3.54 -12.26 -12.53
N GLU A 95 4.72 -11.79 -12.15
CA GLU A 95 4.99 -11.19 -10.84
C GLU A 95 4.09 -9.98 -10.58
N GLN A 96 3.94 -9.08 -11.56
CA GLN A 96 3.06 -7.92 -11.45
C GLN A 96 1.60 -8.32 -11.26
N ARG A 97 1.13 -9.33 -12.02
CA ARG A 97 -0.24 -9.83 -11.93
C ARG A 97 -0.50 -10.47 -10.57
N ALA A 98 0.40 -11.31 -10.06
CA ALA A 98 0.24 -11.93 -8.74
C ALA A 98 0.10 -10.88 -7.63
N ILE A 99 0.88 -9.79 -7.71
CA ILE A 99 0.80 -8.66 -6.78
C ILE A 99 -0.53 -7.92 -6.90
N VAL A 100 -1.00 -7.67 -8.12
CA VAL A 100 -2.30 -7.02 -8.36
C VAL A 100 -3.44 -7.88 -7.86
N ASP A 101 -3.41 -9.19 -8.12
CA ASP A 101 -4.42 -10.13 -7.67
C ASP A 101 -4.48 -10.16 -6.14
N LEU A 102 -3.33 -10.22 -5.45
CA LEU A 102 -3.28 -10.11 -3.98
C LEU A 102 -3.85 -8.78 -3.48
N TYR A 103 -3.51 -7.67 -4.11
CA TYR A 103 -4.04 -6.35 -3.75
C TYR A 103 -5.56 -6.29 -3.87
N LEU A 104 -6.11 -6.77 -4.99
CA LEU A 104 -7.54 -6.75 -5.26
C LEU A 104 -8.31 -7.68 -4.30
N ASN A 105 -7.76 -8.85 -3.98
CA ASN A 105 -8.32 -9.77 -3.00
C ASN A 105 -8.27 -9.22 -1.57
N SER A 106 -7.31 -8.34 -1.28
CA SER A 106 -7.13 -7.73 0.03
C SER A 106 -7.94 -6.46 0.26
N ILE A 107 -8.73 -5.97 -0.72
CA ILE A 107 -9.53 -4.74 -0.60
C ILE A 107 -10.38 -4.67 0.69
N PRO A 108 -11.01 -5.76 1.19
CA PRO A 108 -11.75 -5.72 2.46
C PRO A 108 -10.92 -5.24 3.65
N TYR A 109 -9.59 -5.43 3.62
CA TYR A 109 -8.66 -5.03 4.67
C TYR A 109 -7.98 -3.68 4.41
N ILE A 110 -8.16 -3.10 3.23
CA ILE A 110 -7.69 -1.76 2.83
C ILE A 110 -8.83 -0.76 3.11
N ASN A 111 -9.20 -0.69 4.38
CA ASN A 111 -10.40 0.00 4.87
C ASN A 111 -10.13 1.44 5.38
N ASN A 112 -9.05 2.07 4.90
CA ASN A 112 -8.67 3.41 5.33
C ASN A 112 -8.06 4.22 4.19
N TRP A 113 -8.17 5.54 4.26
CA TRP A 113 -7.73 6.42 3.18
C TRP A 113 -6.22 6.38 3.00
N ASP A 114 -5.45 6.26 4.08
CA ASP A 114 -4.00 6.22 4.04
C ASP A 114 -3.50 4.90 3.44
N LEU A 115 -4.19 3.79 3.71
CA LEU A 115 -3.90 2.49 3.09
C LEU A 115 -4.08 2.56 1.57
N VAL A 116 -5.20 3.12 1.10
CA VAL A 116 -5.46 3.31 -0.34
C VAL A 116 -4.42 4.25 -0.97
N ASP A 117 -4.22 5.43 -0.38
CA ASP A 117 -3.34 6.48 -0.92
C ASP A 117 -1.85 6.09 -0.92
N ALA A 118 -1.45 5.19 0.00
CA ALA A 118 -0.09 4.67 0.04
C ALA A 118 0.22 3.70 -1.10
N SER A 119 -0.79 3.12 -1.75
CA SER A 119 -0.63 1.89 -2.53
C SER A 119 -1.27 1.89 -3.92
N ALA A 120 -2.50 2.39 -4.08
CA ALA A 120 -3.31 2.16 -5.28
C ALA A 120 -2.69 2.76 -6.55
N ASP A 121 -2.18 4.00 -6.49
CA ASP A 121 -1.52 4.66 -7.62
C ASP A 121 -0.22 3.96 -8.05
N LYS A 122 0.48 3.32 -7.11
CA LYS A 122 1.78 2.67 -7.35
C LYS A 122 1.65 1.24 -7.87
N ILE A 123 0.58 0.54 -7.48
CA ILE A 123 0.32 -0.83 -7.91
C ILE A 123 -0.63 -0.84 -9.11
N LEU A 124 -1.86 -0.38 -8.92
CA LEU A 124 -2.91 -0.45 -9.95
C LEU A 124 -2.72 0.58 -11.05
N GLY A 125 -2.16 1.75 -10.73
CA GLY A 125 -1.92 2.84 -11.68
C GLY A 125 -1.09 2.42 -12.89
N PRO A 126 0.17 1.97 -12.72
CA PRO A 126 0.97 1.47 -13.84
C PRO A 126 0.36 0.22 -14.48
N TYR A 127 -0.30 -0.65 -13.71
CA TYR A 127 -0.91 -1.88 -14.24
C TYR A 127 -2.05 -1.59 -15.22
N PHE A 128 -2.94 -0.65 -14.90
CA PHE A 128 -4.12 -0.33 -15.72
C PHE A 128 -3.89 0.77 -16.75
N LEU A 129 -2.70 1.36 -16.81
CA LEU A 129 -2.43 2.47 -17.70
C LEU A 129 -2.68 2.10 -19.17
N GLU A 130 -2.07 1.02 -19.63
CA GLU A 130 -2.18 0.51 -21.00
C GLU A 130 -3.19 -0.66 -21.13
N ARG A 131 -3.97 -0.93 -20.07
CA ARG A 131 -5.00 -1.99 -20.04
C ARG A 131 -6.41 -1.40 -20.03
N GLY A 132 -7.39 -2.28 -20.26
CA GLY A 132 -8.81 -1.97 -20.10
C GLY A 132 -9.14 -1.50 -18.68
N LYS A 133 -10.01 -0.50 -18.57
CA LYS A 133 -10.31 0.21 -17.31
C LYS A 133 -11.68 -0.16 -16.74
N ASP A 134 -12.30 -1.20 -17.27
CA ASP A 134 -13.66 -1.61 -16.89
C ASP A 134 -13.79 -1.91 -15.40
N LEU A 135 -12.77 -2.52 -14.79
CA LEU A 135 -12.73 -2.75 -13.35
C LEU A 135 -12.75 -1.44 -12.56
N LEU A 136 -11.98 -0.42 -12.97
CA LEU A 136 -11.94 0.88 -12.30
C LEU A 136 -13.28 1.60 -12.44
N TYR A 137 -13.93 1.51 -13.59
CA TYR A 137 -15.29 2.05 -13.77
C TYR A 137 -16.33 1.31 -12.92
N ALA A 138 -16.23 -0.01 -12.82
CA ALA A 138 -17.09 -0.80 -11.93
C ALA A 138 -16.89 -0.41 -10.46
N PHE A 139 -15.64 -0.20 -10.02
CA PHE A 139 -15.31 0.28 -8.69
C PHE A 139 -15.87 1.68 -8.43
N ALA A 140 -15.70 2.61 -9.37
CA ALA A 140 -16.22 3.98 -9.26
C ALA A 140 -17.75 4.05 -9.18
N ARG A 141 -18.46 3.09 -9.79
CA ARG A 141 -19.93 3.01 -9.79
C ARG A 141 -20.50 2.16 -8.64
N SER A 142 -19.66 1.44 -7.90
CA SER A 142 -20.10 0.60 -6.77
C SER A 142 -20.48 1.46 -5.57
N ASP A 143 -21.33 0.95 -4.67
CA ASP A 143 -21.63 1.62 -3.39
C ASP A 143 -20.57 1.35 -2.30
N HIS A 144 -19.36 0.96 -2.69
CA HIS A 144 -18.29 0.62 -1.77
C HIS A 144 -17.23 1.72 -1.74
N LEU A 145 -17.22 2.51 -0.66
CA LEU A 145 -16.34 3.68 -0.46
C LEU A 145 -14.88 3.43 -0.88
N TRP A 146 -14.26 2.36 -0.39
CA TRP A 146 -12.85 2.09 -0.67
C TRP A 146 -12.57 1.66 -2.11
N LYS A 147 -13.49 0.95 -2.77
CA LYS A 147 -13.38 0.64 -4.20
C LYS A 147 -13.47 1.93 -5.02
N GLN A 148 -14.43 2.79 -4.72
CA GLN A 148 -14.55 4.11 -5.36
C GLN A 148 -13.26 4.93 -5.19
N ARG A 149 -12.70 4.99 -3.97
CA ARG A 149 -11.43 5.70 -3.71
C ARG A 149 -10.27 5.07 -4.48
N ILE A 150 -10.13 3.75 -4.48
CA ILE A 150 -9.12 3.03 -5.25
C ILE A 150 -9.21 3.39 -6.73
N ALA A 151 -10.42 3.43 -7.31
CA ALA A 151 -10.60 3.81 -8.71
C ALA A 151 -10.07 5.22 -9.01
N ILE A 152 -10.32 6.19 -8.12
CA ILE A 152 -9.86 7.57 -8.27
C ILE A 152 -8.33 7.65 -8.08
N ILE A 153 -7.81 7.12 -6.97
CA ILE A 153 -6.37 7.18 -6.65
C ILE A 153 -5.52 6.43 -7.68
N THR A 154 -6.03 5.35 -8.27
CA THR A 154 -5.36 4.66 -9.37
C THR A 154 -5.01 5.62 -10.51
N THR A 155 -5.86 6.61 -10.79
CA THR A 155 -5.62 7.60 -11.87
C THR A 155 -4.62 8.70 -11.51
N TYR A 156 -4.19 8.80 -10.25
CA TYR A 156 -3.11 9.72 -9.87
C TYR A 156 -1.73 9.25 -10.33
N TYR A 157 -1.61 8.03 -10.84
CA TYR A 157 -0.36 7.56 -11.43
C TYR A 157 0.07 8.46 -12.57
N ASN A 158 1.23 9.08 -12.42
CA ASN A 158 1.80 9.93 -13.44
C ASN A 158 3.22 9.47 -13.79
N LYS A 159 3.40 9.03 -15.04
CA LYS A 159 4.69 8.58 -15.60
C LYS A 159 5.81 9.63 -15.45
N ILE A 160 5.48 10.93 -15.41
CA ILE A 160 6.46 12.02 -15.37
C ILE A 160 7.05 12.17 -13.96
N TRP A 161 6.21 12.12 -12.92
CA TRP A 161 6.65 12.28 -11.52
C TRP A 161 7.26 11.00 -10.94
N ASN A 162 6.94 9.83 -11.52
CA ASN A 162 7.45 8.53 -11.07
C ASN A 162 8.71 8.05 -11.82
N ARG A 163 9.29 8.86 -12.72
CA ARG A 163 10.67 8.66 -13.17
C ARG A 163 11.60 9.12 -12.06
N SER A 164 12.39 8.19 -11.51
CA SER A 164 13.56 8.57 -10.69
C SER A 164 14.40 9.61 -11.46
N PRO A 165 15.02 10.62 -10.83
CA PRO A 165 15.80 11.66 -11.52
C PRO A 165 17.05 11.16 -12.27
N ALA A 166 17.26 9.86 -12.40
CA ALA A 166 18.49 9.27 -12.91
C ALA A 166 18.63 9.33 -14.45
N THR A 167 17.62 9.74 -15.21
CA THR A 167 17.70 9.78 -16.69
C THR A 167 16.93 10.93 -17.32
N SER A 168 17.34 12.18 -17.04
CA SER A 168 17.08 13.29 -17.98
C SER A 168 18.19 14.35 -17.90
N ARG A 169 19.37 14.01 -18.41
CA ARG A 169 20.26 15.00 -19.01
C ARG A 169 20.28 14.74 -20.50
N ALA A 170 19.24 15.19 -21.20
CA ALA A 170 19.37 15.52 -22.61
C ALA A 170 19.89 16.98 -22.65
N PRO A 171 21.04 17.26 -23.28
CA PRO A 171 21.50 18.63 -23.41
C PRO A 171 20.54 19.36 -24.34
N PHE A 172 19.95 20.46 -23.85
CA PHE A 172 19.37 21.47 -24.73
C PHE A 172 20.52 22.05 -25.56
N HIS A 173 20.65 21.60 -26.81
CA HIS A 173 21.33 22.38 -27.82
C HIS A 173 20.33 23.40 -28.35
N LEU A 174 20.52 24.66 -27.93
CA LEU A 174 19.91 25.81 -28.58
C LEU A 174 20.60 25.99 -29.94
N VAL A 175 19.81 25.95 -31.00
CA VAL A 175 20.11 26.55 -32.31
C VAL A 175 19.26 27.81 -32.42
#